data_AF-A0A5F2IFH8-F1
#
_entry.id   AF-A0A5F2IFH8-F1
#
_cell.length_a   1.000
_cell.length_b   1.000
_cell.length_c   1.000
_cell.angle_alpha   90.00
_cell.angle_beta   90.00
_cell.angle_gamma   90.00
#
_symmetry.space_group_name_H-M   'P 1'
#
loop_
_entity.id
_entity.type
_entity.pdbx_description
1 polymer ?
#
loop_
_entity_poly.entity_id
_entity_poly.type
_entity_poly.pdbx_seq_one_letter_code
_entity_poly.pdbx_strand_id
1 'polypeptide(L)'
;MKERHTEDLEAFLVRMQPTLNAALTKLADTSFRSDPIGGAKYSRATSIISSAYKRHGQILGRALLERLKDCGRFQVWTEDEFKLGPASRLELQKAMPPAAYREISMLYGEYDQTIPVDLLVFDSATGGIGSYNVKRGNGEYDAGKKRLILNELLRTQMHLRDYARSMGLPARGATAYIVFYYGLRSIPEPFSLVGDDLDQHFGFPVQAAIEAVNARFRDGLYALIEHGAI
;
A
#
# COMPACT_ATOMS: atom_id res chain seq x y z
N MET A 1 18.22 -13.68 21.74
CA MET A 1 16.95 -13.44 21.01
C MET A 1 16.70 -11.95 20.81
N LYS A 2 16.87 -11.11 21.85
CA LYS A 2 16.75 -9.64 21.77
C LYS A 2 17.74 -8.98 20.79
N GLU A 3 19.01 -9.39 20.81
CA GLU A 3 20.05 -8.86 19.91
C GLU A 3 19.76 -9.12 18.42
N ARG A 4 19.38 -10.36 18.06
CA ARG A 4 18.98 -10.70 16.68
C ARG A 4 17.78 -9.88 16.19
N HIS A 5 16.77 -9.66 17.03
CA HIS A 5 15.63 -8.80 16.65
C HIS A 5 16.04 -7.34 16.41
N THR A 6 17.02 -6.83 17.15
CA THR A 6 17.56 -5.48 16.94
C THR A 6 18.37 -5.40 15.65
N GLU A 7 19.20 -6.40 15.36
CA GLU A 7 19.97 -6.49 14.11
C GLU A 7 19.04 -6.58 12.88
N ASP A 8 17.98 -7.39 12.95
CA ASP A 8 16.99 -7.53 11.88
C ASP A 8 16.26 -6.20 11.61
N LEU A 9 15.90 -5.47 12.67
CA LEU A 9 15.24 -4.18 12.55
C LEU A 9 16.18 -3.12 11.95
N GLU A 10 17.44 -3.07 12.37
CA GLU A 10 18.41 -2.14 11.79
C GLU A 10 18.68 -2.44 10.31
N ALA A 11 18.85 -3.72 9.95
CA ALA A 11 19.00 -4.12 8.55
C ALA A 11 17.79 -3.69 7.71
N PHE A 12 16.57 -3.86 8.22
CA PHE A 12 15.36 -3.37 7.59
C PHE A 12 15.35 -1.83 7.45
N LEU A 13 15.71 -1.10 8.50
CA LEU A 13 15.73 0.36 8.47
C LEU A 13 16.78 0.91 7.48
N VAL A 14 17.92 0.24 7.33
CA VAL A 14 18.92 0.53 6.30
C VAL A 14 18.33 0.39 4.89
N ARG A 15 17.54 -0.66 4.63
CA ARG A 15 16.85 -0.82 3.32
C ARG A 15 15.81 0.28 3.06
N MET A 16 15.21 0.83 4.12
CA MET A 16 14.23 1.91 4.02
C MET A 16 14.86 3.31 3.87
N GLN A 17 16.11 3.50 4.28
CA GLN A 17 16.79 4.80 4.25
C GLN A 17 16.76 5.50 2.88
N PRO A 18 17.02 4.82 1.73
CA PRO A 18 16.95 5.46 0.42
C PRO A 18 15.55 6.01 0.09
N THR A 19 14.50 5.28 0.48
CA THR A 19 13.11 5.71 0.27
C THR A 19 12.78 6.95 1.09
N LEU A 20 13.22 6.98 2.35
CA LEU A 20 13.03 8.12 3.25
C LEU A 20 13.79 9.36 2.76
N ASN A 21 15.07 9.19 2.42
CA ASN A 21 15.90 10.27 1.92
C ASN A 21 15.34 10.85 0.63
N ALA A 22 14.99 10.01 -0.35
CA ALA A 22 14.40 10.47 -1.60
C ALA A 22 13.09 11.24 -1.39
N ALA A 23 12.25 10.79 -0.45
CA ALA A 23 11.02 11.49 -0.10
C ALA A 23 11.29 12.87 0.52
N LEU A 24 12.22 12.96 1.48
CA LEU A 24 12.59 14.19 2.17
C LEU A 24 13.30 15.18 1.22
N THR A 25 14.30 14.73 0.46
CA THR A 25 15.00 15.56 -0.54
C THR A 25 14.02 16.15 -1.54
N LYS A 26 13.08 15.34 -2.05
CA LYS A 26 12.05 15.84 -2.96
C LYS A 26 11.12 16.87 -2.31
N LEU A 27 10.87 16.78 -1.00
CA LEU A 27 10.09 17.79 -0.28
C LEU A 27 10.87 19.09 -0.09
N ALA A 28 12.19 19.01 0.16
CA ALA A 28 13.06 20.17 0.30
C ALA A 28 13.24 20.92 -1.02
N ASP A 29 13.45 20.19 -2.11
CA ASP A 29 13.78 20.77 -3.43
C ASP A 29 12.56 21.32 -4.18
N THR A 30 11.34 20.95 -3.76
CA THR A 30 10.13 21.40 -4.46
C THR A 30 9.89 22.88 -4.18
N SER A 31 9.94 23.71 -5.22
CA SER A 31 9.47 25.09 -5.15
C SER A 31 7.95 25.14 -5.05
N PHE A 32 7.42 25.61 -3.92
CA PHE A 32 5.99 25.79 -3.73
C PHE A 32 5.57 27.22 -4.06
N ARG A 33 4.55 27.37 -4.90
CA ARG A 33 3.97 28.68 -5.21
C ARG A 33 3.37 29.28 -3.93
N SER A 34 3.64 30.56 -3.68
CA SER A 34 2.96 31.27 -2.60
C SER A 34 1.49 31.48 -2.99
N ASP A 35 0.60 31.08 -2.09
CA ASP A 35 -0.81 31.35 -2.19
C ASP A 35 -1.10 32.80 -1.72
N PRO A 36 -1.98 33.55 -2.40
CA PRO A 36 -2.31 34.93 -2.04
C PRO A 36 -3.04 35.06 -0.69
N ILE A 37 -3.71 34.02 -0.21
CA ILE A 37 -4.41 34.00 1.09
C ILE A 37 -3.41 33.70 2.21
N GLY A 38 -2.59 32.66 2.03
CA GLY A 38 -1.66 32.18 3.05
C GLY A 38 -0.33 32.92 3.12
N GLY A 39 0.05 33.67 2.07
CA GLY A 39 1.38 34.28 1.97
C GLY A 39 2.53 33.27 2.05
N ALA A 40 3.77 33.73 1.99
CA ALA A 40 4.94 32.83 1.91
C ALA A 40 5.06 31.88 3.12
N LYS A 41 4.77 32.38 4.33
CA LYS A 41 4.91 31.64 5.59
C LYS A 41 4.02 30.41 5.64
N TYR A 42 2.70 30.57 5.46
CA TYR A 42 1.76 29.45 5.58
C TYR A 42 1.71 28.59 4.31
N SER A 43 1.98 29.16 3.14
CA SER A 43 1.98 28.42 1.87
C SER A 43 3.06 27.34 1.84
N ARG A 44 4.29 27.65 2.28
CA ARG A 44 5.39 26.66 2.26
C ARG A 44 5.09 25.48 3.19
N ALA A 45 4.77 25.75 4.46
CA ALA A 45 4.50 24.71 5.45
C ALA A 45 3.32 23.82 5.02
N THR A 46 2.20 24.43 4.61
CA THR A 46 1.01 23.70 4.17
C THR A 46 1.30 22.83 2.94
N SER A 47 2.08 23.34 1.99
CA SER A 47 2.42 22.60 0.78
C SER A 47 3.36 21.43 1.05
N ILE A 48 4.37 21.62 1.91
CA ILE A 48 5.26 20.54 2.37
C ILE A 48 4.44 19.43 3.03
N ILE A 49 3.58 19.77 3.99
CA ILE A 49 2.74 18.79 4.71
C ILE A 49 1.82 18.04 3.74
N SER A 50 1.13 18.77 2.86
CA SER A 50 0.22 18.16 1.86
C SER A 50 0.95 17.21 0.90
N SER A 51 2.17 17.57 0.53
CA SER A 51 3.06 16.79 -0.34
C SER A 51 3.63 15.56 0.39
N ALA A 52 3.95 15.71 1.68
CA ALA A 52 4.41 14.63 2.55
C ALA A 52 3.32 13.59 2.76
N TYR A 53 2.07 14.00 2.96
CA TYR A 53 0.93 13.08 3.09
C TYR A 53 0.74 12.16 1.88
N LYS A 54 0.99 12.65 0.66
CA LYS A 54 0.92 11.83 -0.55
C LYS A 54 2.02 10.76 -0.59
N ARG A 55 3.26 11.16 -0.27
CA ARG A 55 4.43 10.26 -0.22
C ARG A 55 4.35 9.26 0.93
N HIS A 56 3.78 9.65 2.06
CA HIS A 56 3.69 8.81 3.23
C HIS A 56 2.92 7.51 2.97
N GLY A 57 1.86 7.53 2.15
CA GLY A 57 1.19 6.29 1.73
C GLY A 57 2.12 5.31 1.01
N GLN A 58 3.01 5.82 0.16
CA GLN A 58 4.01 5.02 -0.56
C GLN A 58 5.09 4.50 0.39
N ILE A 59 5.51 5.31 1.37
CA ILE A 59 6.48 4.90 2.40
C ILE A 59 5.92 3.74 3.23
N LEU A 60 4.65 3.81 3.66
CA LEU A 60 3.97 2.73 4.39
C LEU A 60 3.90 1.45 3.56
N GLY A 61 3.51 1.56 2.28
CA GLY A 61 3.46 0.41 1.37
C GLY A 61 4.83 -0.23 1.17
N ARG A 62 5.86 0.59 0.99
CA ARG A 62 7.25 0.11 0.83
C ARG A 62 7.78 -0.52 2.12
N ALA A 63 7.48 0.05 3.29
CA ALA A 63 7.85 -0.51 4.58
C ALA A 63 7.21 -1.89 4.80
N LEU A 64 5.92 -2.04 4.48
CA LEU A 64 5.24 -3.33 4.57
C LEU A 64 5.88 -4.36 3.62
N LEU A 65 6.13 -3.98 2.36
CA LEU A 65 6.78 -4.85 1.38
C LEU A 65 8.16 -5.31 1.84
N GLU A 66 9.03 -4.38 2.24
CA GLU A 66 10.39 -4.70 2.66
C GLU A 66 10.44 -5.51 3.95
N ARG A 67 9.44 -5.33 4.83
CA ARG A 67 9.35 -6.09 6.07
C ARG A 67 8.87 -7.52 5.81
N LEU A 68 7.87 -7.71 4.93
CA LEU A 68 7.37 -9.05 4.61
C LEU A 68 8.41 -9.91 3.88
N LYS A 69 9.38 -9.30 3.17
CA LYS A 69 10.53 -10.02 2.58
C LYS A 69 11.43 -10.68 3.62
N ASP A 70 11.43 -10.22 4.88
CA ASP A 70 12.18 -10.86 5.96
C ASP A 70 11.54 -12.19 6.41
N CYS A 71 10.29 -12.47 6.00
CA CYS A 71 9.62 -13.72 6.30
C CYS A 71 9.91 -14.75 5.21
N GLY A 72 10.70 -15.79 5.52
CA GLY A 72 11.08 -16.83 4.56
C GLY A 72 9.92 -17.67 3.97
N ARG A 73 8.70 -17.52 4.50
CA ARG A 73 7.46 -18.13 3.98
C ARG A 73 6.84 -17.34 2.83
N PHE A 74 7.17 -16.06 2.72
CA PHE A 74 6.54 -15.16 1.78
C PHE A 74 7.42 -14.94 0.55
N GLN A 75 6.80 -15.01 -0.62
CA GLN A 75 7.33 -14.39 -1.83
C GLN A 75 6.61 -13.05 -2.01
N VAL A 76 7.37 -11.96 -2.06
CA VAL A 76 6.81 -10.60 -2.01
C VAL A 76 7.37 -9.76 -3.16
N TRP A 77 6.49 -9.13 -3.93
CA TRP A 77 6.87 -8.28 -5.07
C TRP A 77 5.86 -7.15 -5.29
N THR A 78 6.19 -6.25 -6.22
CA THR A 78 5.30 -5.18 -6.71
C THR A 78 4.84 -5.50 -8.13
N GLU A 79 3.70 -4.95 -8.54
CA GLU A 79 3.22 -5.04 -9.91
C GLU A 79 2.73 -3.65 -10.34
N ASP A 80 3.42 -3.03 -11.31
CA ASP A 80 3.09 -1.67 -11.75
C ASP A 80 1.98 -1.66 -12.80
N GLU A 81 1.78 -2.78 -13.52
CA GLU A 81 0.86 -2.89 -14.64
C GLU A 81 -0.06 -4.12 -14.53
N PHE A 82 -0.70 -4.30 -13.37
CA PHE A 82 -1.65 -5.38 -13.17
C PHE A 82 -2.83 -5.22 -14.12
N LYS A 83 -3.09 -6.25 -14.92
CA LYS A 83 -4.05 -6.23 -16.02
C LYS A 83 -5.47 -6.50 -15.53
N LEU A 84 -6.38 -5.59 -15.84
CA LEU A 84 -7.81 -5.79 -15.60
C LEU A 84 -8.52 -6.04 -16.94
N GLY A 85 -9.08 -7.24 -17.08
CA GLY A 85 -9.79 -7.67 -18.29
C GLY A 85 -11.19 -7.08 -18.49
N PRO A 86 -11.71 -7.06 -19.73
CA PRO A 86 -13.08 -6.65 -20.04
C PRO A 86 -14.14 -7.55 -19.42
N ALA A 87 -13.86 -8.85 -19.29
CA ALA A 87 -14.77 -9.80 -18.64
C ALA A 87 -15.09 -9.40 -17.20
N SER A 88 -14.10 -8.97 -16.41
CA SER A 88 -14.33 -8.56 -15.02
C SER A 88 -15.11 -7.25 -14.93
N ARG A 89 -15.00 -6.36 -15.91
CA ARG A 89 -15.82 -5.15 -15.99
C ARG A 89 -17.29 -5.47 -16.26
N LEU A 90 -17.55 -6.39 -17.20
CA LEU A 90 -18.92 -6.87 -17.48
C LEU A 90 -19.51 -7.57 -16.25
N GLU A 91 -18.71 -8.36 -15.54
CA GLU A 91 -19.15 -9.06 -14.33
C GLU A 91 -19.61 -8.09 -13.24
N LEU A 92 -18.91 -6.97 -13.04
CA LEU A 92 -19.33 -5.93 -12.09
C LEU A 92 -20.70 -5.31 -12.40
N GLN A 93 -21.16 -5.35 -13.66
CA GLN A 93 -22.49 -4.82 -14.03
C GLN A 93 -23.63 -5.62 -13.42
N LYS A 94 -23.37 -6.87 -12.98
CA LYS A 94 -24.35 -7.69 -12.25
C LYS A 94 -24.67 -7.15 -10.86
N ALA A 95 -23.89 -6.17 -10.36
CA ALA A 95 -24.13 -5.47 -9.10
C ALA A 95 -24.32 -6.41 -7.89
N MET A 96 -23.61 -7.53 -7.87
CA MET A 96 -23.67 -8.49 -6.76
C MET A 96 -23.07 -7.88 -5.48
N PRO A 97 -23.44 -8.42 -4.29
CA PRO A 97 -22.76 -8.06 -3.05
C PRO A 97 -21.25 -8.28 -3.17
N PRO A 98 -20.39 -7.37 -2.66
CA PRO A 98 -18.94 -7.46 -2.84
C PRO A 98 -18.33 -8.83 -2.49
N ALA A 99 -18.81 -9.47 -1.42
CA ALA A 99 -18.32 -10.77 -0.98
C ALA A 99 -18.47 -11.88 -2.03
N ALA A 100 -19.47 -11.80 -2.92
CA ALA A 100 -19.72 -12.80 -3.96
C ALA A 100 -18.61 -12.86 -5.01
N TYR A 101 -17.90 -11.76 -5.26
CA TYR A 101 -16.81 -11.72 -6.24
C TYR A 101 -15.55 -12.47 -5.78
N ARG A 102 -15.46 -12.88 -4.52
CA ARG A 102 -14.31 -13.67 -4.02
C ARG A 102 -14.18 -15.04 -4.65
N GLU A 103 -15.32 -15.63 -4.98
CA GLU A 103 -15.40 -16.98 -5.55
C GLU A 103 -15.24 -16.97 -7.08
N ILE A 104 -15.25 -15.79 -7.70
CA ILE A 104 -15.11 -15.64 -9.14
C ILE A 104 -13.62 -15.64 -9.48
N SER A 105 -13.24 -16.54 -10.39
CA SER A 105 -11.89 -16.60 -10.96
C SER A 105 -11.98 -16.41 -12.46
N MET A 106 -11.15 -15.52 -12.99
CA MET A 106 -11.05 -15.20 -14.40
C MET A 106 -9.62 -15.40 -14.90
N LEU A 107 -9.48 -15.58 -16.21
CA LEU A 107 -8.17 -15.70 -16.86
C LEU A 107 -7.45 -14.35 -16.85
N TYR A 108 -6.16 -14.37 -16.55
CA TYR A 108 -5.28 -13.22 -16.62
C TYR A 108 -4.64 -13.12 -18.00
N GLY A 109 -4.56 -11.91 -18.56
CA GLY A 109 -3.81 -11.67 -19.81
C GLY A 109 -4.44 -10.60 -20.69
N GLU A 110 -5.69 -10.80 -21.13
CA GLU A 110 -6.46 -9.79 -21.86
C GLU A 110 -6.83 -8.63 -20.93
N TYR A 111 -6.70 -7.40 -21.43
CA TYR A 111 -6.87 -6.20 -20.60
C TYR A 111 -7.47 -5.03 -21.35
N ASP A 112 -8.17 -4.19 -20.60
CA ASP A 112 -8.69 -2.89 -21.05
C ASP A 112 -8.23 -1.73 -20.14
N GLN A 113 -7.54 -2.06 -19.06
CA GLN A 113 -6.99 -1.17 -18.06
C GLN A 113 -5.82 -1.88 -17.36
N THR A 114 -4.76 -1.14 -17.04
CA THR A 114 -3.73 -1.56 -16.10
C THR A 114 -3.79 -0.71 -14.84
N ILE A 115 -3.45 -1.31 -13.69
CA ILE A 115 -3.36 -0.59 -12.41
C ILE A 115 -2.07 -1.00 -11.66
N PRO A 116 -1.50 -0.10 -10.85
CA PRO A 116 -0.45 -0.46 -9.93
C PRO A 116 -1.03 -1.17 -8.68
N VAL A 117 -0.36 -2.23 -8.26
CA VAL A 117 -0.59 -2.95 -7.02
C VAL A 117 0.63 -2.75 -6.11
N ASP A 118 0.41 -2.11 -4.96
CA ASP A 118 1.50 -1.65 -4.09
C ASP A 118 2.35 -2.83 -3.55
N LEU A 119 1.72 -3.97 -3.26
CA LEU A 119 2.43 -5.23 -2.97
C LEU A 119 1.57 -6.47 -3.27
N LEU A 120 2.25 -7.55 -3.62
CA LEU A 120 1.72 -8.90 -3.78
C LEU A 120 2.49 -9.85 -2.86
N VAL A 121 1.77 -10.77 -2.22
CA VAL A 121 2.32 -11.72 -1.25
C VAL A 121 1.78 -13.11 -1.55
N PHE A 122 2.66 -14.01 -1.98
CA PHE A 122 2.37 -15.43 -2.02
C PHE A 122 2.89 -16.10 -0.73
N ASP A 123 2.00 -16.74 0.01
CA ASP A 123 2.32 -17.49 1.21
C ASP A 123 2.49 -18.97 0.86
N SER A 124 3.72 -19.48 0.96
CA SER A 124 4.03 -20.88 0.63
C SER A 124 3.44 -21.88 1.63
N ALA A 125 3.13 -21.47 2.85
CA ALA A 125 2.54 -22.36 3.87
C ALA A 125 1.05 -22.59 3.62
N THR A 126 0.31 -21.56 3.18
CA THR A 126 -1.13 -21.65 2.90
C THR A 126 -1.42 -21.89 1.41
N GLY A 127 -0.49 -21.54 0.53
CA GLY A 127 -0.70 -21.49 -0.92
C GLY A 127 -1.63 -20.34 -1.33
N GLY A 128 -1.78 -19.29 -0.52
CA GLY A 128 -2.60 -18.12 -0.81
C GLY A 128 -1.82 -17.01 -1.51
N ILE A 129 -2.45 -16.30 -2.45
CA ILE A 129 -1.96 -15.04 -3.01
C ILE A 129 -2.80 -13.87 -2.47
N GLY A 130 -2.13 -12.84 -1.96
CA GLY A 130 -2.76 -11.59 -1.55
C GLY A 130 -2.24 -10.41 -2.37
N SER A 131 -3.12 -9.53 -2.84
CA SER A 131 -2.74 -8.21 -3.36
C SER A 131 -3.13 -7.13 -2.36
N TYR A 132 -2.28 -6.14 -2.14
CA TYR A 132 -2.54 -5.08 -1.18
C TYR A 132 -2.21 -3.72 -1.78
N ASN A 133 -3.19 -2.83 -1.74
CA ASN A 133 -2.96 -1.41 -1.96
C ASN A 133 -2.94 -0.68 -0.61
N VAL A 134 -1.87 0.06 -0.32
CA VAL A 134 -1.69 0.71 0.98
C VAL A 134 -2.04 2.17 0.90
N LYS A 135 -2.94 2.61 1.77
CA LYS A 135 -3.34 4.00 1.95
C LYS A 135 -3.16 4.39 3.41
N ARG A 136 -3.00 5.69 3.65
CA ARG A 136 -2.87 6.23 5.02
C ARG A 136 -4.10 5.93 5.87
N GLY A 137 -5.31 6.06 5.32
CA GLY A 137 -6.53 5.86 6.11
C GLY A 137 -6.71 6.88 7.23
N ASN A 138 -6.41 8.16 6.97
CA ASN A 138 -6.66 9.29 7.89
C ASN A 138 -7.42 10.43 7.19
N GLY A 139 -8.24 10.08 6.21
CA GLY A 139 -9.08 11.02 5.46
C GLY A 139 -10.11 10.25 4.65
N GLU A 140 -11.28 10.85 4.46
CA GLU A 140 -12.38 10.21 3.72
C GLU A 140 -12.24 10.40 2.22
N TYR A 141 -12.69 9.39 1.48
CA TYR A 141 -12.92 9.51 0.04
C TYR A 141 -14.36 9.86 -0.26
N ASP A 142 -14.57 10.66 -1.30
CA ASP A 142 -15.89 10.88 -1.89
C ASP A 142 -16.46 9.57 -2.47
N ALA A 143 -17.77 9.56 -2.72
CA ALA A 143 -18.48 8.37 -3.21
C ALA A 143 -17.95 7.86 -4.57
N GLY A 144 -17.54 8.77 -5.46
CA GLY A 144 -17.01 8.40 -6.77
C GLY A 144 -15.68 7.67 -6.66
N LYS A 145 -14.77 8.20 -5.84
CA LYS A 145 -13.47 7.58 -5.56
C LYS A 145 -13.60 6.25 -4.80
N LYS A 146 -14.53 6.15 -3.85
CA LYS A 146 -14.85 4.87 -3.18
C LYS A 146 -15.28 3.81 -4.20
N ARG A 147 -16.17 4.16 -5.12
CA ARG A 147 -16.64 3.24 -6.17
C ARG A 147 -15.52 2.81 -7.11
N LEU A 148 -14.66 3.75 -7.54
CA LEU A 148 -13.53 3.44 -8.41
C LEU A 148 -12.58 2.44 -7.74
N ILE A 149 -12.15 2.71 -6.51
CA ILE A 149 -11.23 1.85 -5.75
C ILE A 149 -11.86 0.47 -5.53
N LEU A 150 -13.14 0.40 -5.15
CA LEU A 150 -13.81 -0.87 -4.95
C LEU A 150 -13.85 -1.69 -6.25
N ASN A 151 -14.20 -1.06 -7.37
CA ASN A 151 -14.26 -1.75 -8.67
C ASN A 151 -12.90 -2.29 -9.09
N GLU A 152 -11.83 -1.50 -8.94
CA GLU A 152 -10.46 -1.95 -9.23
C GLU A 152 -10.06 -3.13 -8.33
N LEU A 153 -10.39 -3.06 -7.04
CA LEU A 153 -10.10 -4.10 -6.06
C LEU A 153 -10.83 -5.42 -6.37
N LEU A 154 -12.13 -5.34 -6.70
CA LEU A 154 -12.93 -6.51 -7.07
C LEU A 154 -12.47 -7.11 -8.40
N ARG A 155 -12.06 -6.28 -9.38
CA ARG A 155 -11.51 -6.80 -10.64
C ARG A 155 -10.15 -7.45 -10.42
N THR A 156 -9.33 -6.91 -9.52
CA THR A 156 -8.06 -7.52 -9.11
C THR A 156 -8.31 -8.88 -8.47
N GLN A 157 -9.24 -8.96 -7.50
CA GLN A 157 -9.68 -10.19 -6.85
C GLN A 157 -9.98 -11.31 -7.86
N MET A 158 -10.75 -11.00 -8.91
CA MET A 158 -11.17 -11.98 -9.91
C MET A 158 -10.00 -12.56 -10.72
N HIS A 159 -8.95 -11.78 -10.93
CA HIS A 159 -7.82 -12.13 -11.79
C HIS A 159 -6.61 -12.69 -11.02
N LEU A 160 -6.53 -12.41 -9.72
CA LEU A 160 -5.33 -12.61 -8.91
C LEU A 160 -4.86 -14.08 -8.85
N ARG A 161 -5.79 -15.04 -8.85
CA ARG A 161 -5.44 -16.47 -8.82
C ARG A 161 -4.74 -16.91 -10.10
N ASP A 162 -5.23 -16.48 -11.25
CA ASP A 162 -4.66 -16.85 -12.55
C ASP A 162 -3.38 -16.06 -12.85
N TYR A 163 -3.31 -14.80 -12.40
CA TYR A 163 -2.06 -14.04 -12.36
C TYR A 163 -0.95 -14.81 -11.63
N ALA A 164 -1.22 -15.33 -10.42
CA ALA A 164 -0.24 -16.13 -9.68
C ALA A 164 0.21 -17.37 -10.48
N ARG A 165 -0.72 -18.06 -11.16
CA ARG A 165 -0.39 -19.21 -12.02
C ARG A 165 0.51 -18.83 -13.20
N SER A 166 0.29 -17.67 -13.82
CA SER A 166 1.13 -17.15 -14.89
C SER A 166 2.58 -16.88 -14.44
N MET A 167 2.77 -16.65 -13.15
CA MET A 167 4.07 -16.51 -12.47
C MET A 167 4.66 -17.85 -11.99
N GLY A 168 4.02 -18.99 -12.30
CA GLY A 168 4.44 -20.31 -11.82
C GLY A 168 4.08 -20.60 -10.36
N LEU A 169 3.21 -19.79 -9.74
CA LEU A 169 2.78 -19.95 -8.35
C LEU A 169 1.38 -20.58 -8.29
N PRO A 170 1.25 -21.86 -7.85
CA PRO A 170 -0.03 -22.55 -7.84
C PRO A 170 -0.91 -22.11 -6.66
N ALA A 171 -1.47 -20.90 -6.74
CA ALA A 171 -2.32 -20.35 -5.69
C ALA A 171 -3.63 -21.12 -5.54
N ARG A 172 -3.94 -21.53 -4.30
CA ARG A 172 -5.18 -22.21 -3.88
C ARG A 172 -6.27 -21.22 -3.50
N GLY A 173 -5.88 -20.11 -2.89
CA GLY A 173 -6.74 -19.00 -2.51
C GLY A 173 -6.20 -17.68 -3.05
N ALA A 174 -7.07 -16.72 -3.27
CA ALA A 174 -6.69 -15.38 -3.71
C ALA A 174 -7.52 -14.34 -2.96
N THR A 175 -6.91 -13.28 -2.44
CA THR A 175 -7.67 -12.16 -1.89
C THR A 175 -7.02 -10.81 -2.18
N ALA A 176 -7.80 -9.88 -2.72
CA ALA A 176 -7.39 -8.49 -2.91
C ALA A 176 -7.83 -7.64 -1.71
N TYR A 177 -6.89 -6.88 -1.15
CA TYR A 177 -7.09 -6.01 -0.01
C TYR A 177 -6.69 -4.57 -0.30
N ILE A 178 -7.34 -3.65 0.40
CA ILE A 178 -6.85 -2.28 0.61
C ILE A 178 -6.53 -2.09 2.09
N VAL A 179 -5.33 -1.60 2.40
CA VAL A 179 -4.93 -1.29 3.77
C VAL A 179 -5.18 0.18 4.05
N PHE A 180 -5.99 0.48 5.07
CA PHE A 180 -6.17 1.81 5.64
C PHE A 180 -5.38 1.89 6.94
N TYR A 181 -4.10 2.22 6.83
CA TYR A 181 -3.14 2.02 7.91
C TYR A 181 -3.56 2.64 9.25
N TYR A 182 -4.03 3.89 9.27
CA TYR A 182 -4.50 4.60 10.47
C TYR A 182 -5.96 4.33 10.85
N GLY A 183 -6.61 3.33 10.25
CA GLY A 183 -7.91 2.83 10.71
C GLY A 183 -9.16 3.41 10.06
N LEU A 184 -9.10 4.59 9.43
CA LEU A 184 -10.29 5.16 8.76
C LEU A 184 -10.57 4.45 7.42
N ARG A 185 -11.45 3.44 7.48
CA ARG A 185 -11.86 2.61 6.34
C ARG A 185 -12.81 3.37 5.41
N SER A 186 -12.42 3.56 4.16
CA SER A 186 -13.33 4.03 3.10
C SER A 186 -13.98 2.90 2.30
N ILE A 187 -13.42 1.69 2.38
CA ILE A 187 -13.98 0.44 1.82
C ILE A 187 -14.22 -0.51 3.01
N PRO A 188 -15.40 -1.15 3.12
CA PRO A 188 -15.71 -2.02 4.24
C PRO A 188 -15.00 -3.37 4.14
N GLU A 189 -15.09 -4.13 5.23
CA GLU A 189 -14.79 -5.57 5.22
C GLU A 189 -15.65 -6.31 4.20
N PRO A 190 -15.16 -7.43 3.66
CA PRO A 190 -13.91 -8.09 4.03
C PRO A 190 -12.69 -7.68 3.16
N PHE A 191 -12.83 -6.63 2.36
CA PHE A 191 -11.80 -6.18 1.39
C PHE A 191 -10.83 -5.15 1.94
N SER A 192 -11.01 -4.71 3.18
CA SER A 192 -10.09 -3.78 3.84
C SER A 192 -9.45 -4.36 5.08
N LEU A 193 -8.24 -3.87 5.36
CA LEU A 193 -7.48 -4.12 6.59
C LEU A 193 -7.09 -2.76 7.21
N VAL A 194 -6.78 -2.74 8.49
CA VAL A 194 -6.13 -1.60 9.16
C VAL A 194 -4.75 -1.98 9.67
N GLY A 195 -3.93 -1.00 10.06
CA GLY A 195 -2.57 -1.23 10.54
C GLY A 195 -2.49 -2.22 11.70
N ASP A 196 -3.43 -2.11 12.65
CA ASP A 196 -3.50 -2.97 13.83
C ASP A 196 -3.81 -4.44 13.50
N ASP A 197 -4.44 -4.71 12.36
CA ASP A 197 -4.79 -6.07 11.94
C ASP A 197 -3.63 -6.77 11.22
N LEU A 198 -2.58 -6.06 10.80
CA LEU A 198 -1.57 -6.59 9.87
C LEU A 198 -0.75 -7.73 10.46
N ASP A 199 -0.32 -7.61 11.72
CA ASP A 199 0.48 -8.65 12.38
C ASP A 199 -0.30 -9.96 12.47
N GLN A 200 -1.60 -9.89 12.81
CA GLN A 200 -2.49 -11.04 12.85
C GLN A 200 -2.75 -11.59 11.44
N HIS A 201 -3.06 -10.72 10.48
CA HIS A 201 -3.35 -11.09 9.09
C HIS A 201 -2.20 -11.85 8.44
N PHE A 202 -0.96 -11.37 8.63
CA PHE A 202 0.23 -12.05 8.10
C PHE A 202 0.75 -13.15 9.03
N GLY A 203 0.36 -13.18 10.30
CA GLY A 203 1.01 -14.03 11.31
C GLY A 203 2.52 -13.76 11.39
N PHE A 204 2.92 -12.50 11.17
CA PHE A 204 4.31 -12.06 11.14
C PHE A 204 4.38 -10.59 11.60
N PRO A 205 5.28 -10.23 12.52
CA PRO A 205 5.32 -8.88 13.07
C PRO A 205 5.83 -7.86 12.05
N VAL A 206 4.95 -6.95 11.65
CA VAL A 206 5.22 -5.86 10.71
C VAL A 206 4.97 -4.48 11.30
N GLN A 207 4.00 -4.33 12.21
CA GLN A 207 3.55 -3.03 12.69
C GLN A 207 4.67 -2.23 13.36
N ALA A 208 5.40 -2.84 14.29
CA ALA A 208 6.50 -2.16 14.98
C ALA A 208 7.60 -1.67 14.02
N ALA A 209 7.89 -2.43 12.96
CA ALA A 209 8.87 -2.05 11.95
C ALA A 209 8.37 -0.87 11.10
N ILE A 210 7.09 -0.88 10.70
CA ILE A 210 6.47 0.22 9.96
C ILE A 210 6.44 1.50 10.81
N GLU A 211 6.11 1.39 12.10
CA GLU A 211 6.12 2.55 13.00
C GLU A 211 7.53 3.14 13.21
N ALA A 212 8.57 2.31 13.22
CA ALA A 212 9.96 2.80 13.26
C ALA A 212 10.30 3.64 12.01
N VAL A 213 9.83 3.22 10.83
CA VAL A 213 9.99 4.00 9.58
C VAL A 213 9.17 5.29 9.63
N ASN A 214 7.92 5.21 10.11
CA ASN A 214 7.04 6.35 10.27
C ASN A 214 7.67 7.41 11.20
N ALA A 215 8.26 6.98 12.33
CA ALA A 215 9.00 7.86 13.24
C ALA A 215 10.15 8.57 12.53
N ARG A 216 11.03 7.84 11.83
CA ARG A 216 12.16 8.44 11.09
C ARG A 216 11.68 9.44 10.02
N PHE A 217 10.61 9.14 9.29
CA PHE A 217 10.06 10.05 8.30
C PHE A 217 9.49 11.32 8.95
N ARG A 218 8.74 11.17 10.04
CA ARG A 218 8.16 12.29 10.80
C ARG A 218 9.24 13.22 11.34
N ASP A 219 10.27 12.66 11.95
CA ASP A 219 11.35 13.45 12.55
C ASP A 219 12.12 14.23 11.47
N GLY A 220 12.42 13.61 10.32
CA GLY A 220 13.00 14.30 9.17
C GLY A 220 12.08 15.36 8.55
N LEU A 221 10.77 15.11 8.52
CA LEU A 221 9.78 16.10 8.06
C LEU A 221 9.74 17.32 8.98
N TYR A 222 9.79 17.12 10.29
CA TYR A 222 9.81 18.21 11.27
C TYR A 222 11.09 19.03 11.17
N ALA A 223 12.25 18.38 11.07
CA ALA A 223 13.52 19.07 10.83
C ALA A 223 13.46 19.95 9.55
N LEU A 224 12.89 19.43 8.46
CA LEU A 224 12.73 20.17 7.22
C LEU A 224 11.81 21.40 7.35
N ILE A 225 10.73 21.29 8.13
CA ILE A 225 9.77 22.37 8.35
C ILE A 225 10.35 23.44 9.28
N GLU A 226 11.00 23.03 10.36
CA GLU A 226 11.48 23.91 11.44
C GLU A 226 12.81 24.59 11.10
N HIS A 227 13.72 23.86 10.44
CA HIS A 227 15.09 24.33 10.20
C HIS A 227 15.40 24.56 8.72
N GLY A 228 14.52 24.14 7.81
CA GLY A 228 14.73 24.30 6.37
C GLY A 228 15.83 23.40 5.79
N ALA A 229 16.32 22.43 6.55
CA ALA A 229 17.37 21.49 6.18
C ALA A 229 16.97 20.06 6.53
N ILE A 230 17.61 19.08 5.87
CA ILE A 230 17.51 17.64 6.15
C ILE A 230 18.82 17.20 6.78
#